data_AF-A0A941MZC8-F1
#
_entry.id   AF-A0A941MZC8-F1
#
_cell.length_a   1.000
_cell.length_b   1.000
_cell.length_c   1.000
_cell.angle_alpha   90.00
_cell.angle_beta   90.00
_cell.angle_gamma   90.00
#
_symmetry.space_group_name_H-M   'P 1'
#
loop_
_entity.id
_entity.type
_entity.pdbx_description
1 polymer ?
#
loop_
_entity_poly.entity_id
_entity_poly.type
_entity_poly.pdbx_seq_one_letter_code
_entity_poly.pdbx_strand_id
1 'polypeptide(L)'
;MIRRHRWLVCVAVVLLSCSGCVREDVSGSTVTCTNELWVPLVVFLGGLVAGPVGWYLRDRSARFGWGLLILSPVVIVGFVPSLLMDKAIVDDTHFSLRTGIWGLTAVHDVKYSELSSVSLISEEKRGRYGAKNTSYYLMCQRKDGSSSKVPLGNKVAETAAPYFLHHVQELKIPVIDQTGENLL
;
A
#
# COMPACT_ATOMS: atom_id res chain seq x y z
N MET A 1 -19.31 21.20 -26.45
CA MET A 1 -18.56 21.52 -25.21
C MET A 1 -18.82 20.56 -24.04
N ILE A 2 -20.07 20.14 -23.77
CA ILE A 2 -20.46 19.29 -22.61
C ILE A 2 -19.66 17.98 -22.48
N ARG A 3 -19.21 17.39 -23.60
CA ARG A 3 -18.46 16.11 -23.62
C ARG A 3 -17.04 16.22 -23.03
N ARG A 4 -16.40 17.40 -23.12
CA ARG A 4 -15.05 17.63 -22.57
C ARG A 4 -15.06 17.79 -21.05
N HIS A 5 -16.07 18.46 -20.49
CA HIS A 5 -16.17 18.63 -19.03
C HIS A 5 -16.45 17.32 -18.29
N ARG A 6 -17.30 16.44 -18.83
CA ARG A 6 -17.59 15.12 -18.21
C ARG A 6 -16.33 14.25 -18.11
N TRP A 7 -15.46 14.29 -19.12
CA TRP A 7 -14.21 13.53 -19.10
C TRP A 7 -13.20 14.10 -18.08
N LEU A 8 -13.08 15.42 -18.00
CA LEU A 8 -12.21 16.08 -17.01
C LEU A 8 -12.63 15.79 -15.57
N VAL A 9 -13.94 15.76 -15.28
CA VAL A 9 -14.44 15.41 -13.95
C VAL A 9 -14.10 13.97 -13.58
N CYS A 10 -14.28 13.00 -14.50
CA CYS A 10 -13.90 11.62 -14.23
C CYS A 10 -12.39 11.47 -13.99
N VAL A 11 -11.56 12.15 -14.77
CA VAL A 11 -10.09 12.13 -14.59
C VAL A 11 -9.71 12.77 -13.26
N ALA A 12 -10.31 13.90 -12.87
CA ALA A 12 -10.07 14.54 -11.60
C ALA A 12 -10.47 13.66 -10.41
N VAL A 13 -11.61 12.97 -10.48
CA VAL A 13 -12.05 12.02 -9.44
C VAL A 13 -11.08 10.85 -9.34
N VAL A 14 -10.63 10.28 -10.46
CA VAL A 14 -9.65 9.20 -10.45
C VAL A 14 -8.31 9.67 -9.87
N LEU A 15 -7.83 10.86 -10.25
CA LEU A 15 -6.60 11.43 -9.71
C LEU A 15 -6.69 11.69 -8.20
N LEU A 16 -7.82 12.21 -7.70
CA LEU A 16 -8.09 12.38 -6.28
C LEU A 16 -8.23 11.04 -5.53
N SER A 17 -8.67 9.99 -6.22
CA SER A 17 -8.72 8.63 -5.66
C SER A 17 -7.32 8.00 -5.58
N CYS A 18 -6.42 8.39 -6.47
CA CYS A 18 -5.04 7.90 -6.50
C CYS A 18 -4.13 8.55 -5.45
N SER A 19 -4.51 9.71 -4.89
CA SER A 19 -3.90 10.20 -3.65
C SER A 19 -4.45 9.39 -2.48
N GLY A 20 -3.96 8.15 -2.32
CA GLY A 20 -4.37 7.26 -1.23
C GLY A 20 -4.18 7.96 0.11
N CYS A 21 -5.28 8.29 0.78
CA CYS A 21 -5.25 8.80 2.15
C CYS A 21 -5.10 7.61 3.11
N VAL A 22 -4.00 7.61 3.84
CA VAL A 22 -3.82 6.76 5.03
C VAL A 22 -4.38 7.54 6.21
N ARG A 23 -5.18 6.88 7.03
CA ARG A 23 -5.67 7.37 8.30
C ARG A 23 -4.73 6.92 9.40
N GLU A 24 -4.21 7.88 10.14
CA GLU A 24 -3.43 7.67 11.36
C GLU A 24 -4.39 7.79 12.55
N ASP A 25 -4.44 6.74 13.37
CA ASP A 25 -5.16 6.74 14.64
C ASP A 25 -4.15 6.55 15.77
N VAL A 26 -3.91 7.63 16.53
CA VAL A 26 -2.98 7.65 17.66
C VAL A 26 -3.79 7.46 18.93
N SER A 27 -3.71 6.27 19.51
CA SER A 27 -4.41 5.89 20.73
C SER A 27 -3.39 5.60 21.83
N GLY A 28 -2.99 6.65 22.56
CA GLY A 28 -1.94 6.54 23.59
C GLY A 28 -0.57 6.34 22.96
N SER A 29 0.10 5.23 23.27
CA SER A 29 1.39 4.84 22.68
C SER A 29 1.27 3.97 21.42
N THR A 30 0.05 3.52 21.09
CA THR A 30 -0.16 2.74 19.87
C THR A 30 -0.59 3.64 18.71
N VAL A 31 0.17 3.59 17.62
CA VAL A 31 -0.15 4.24 16.35
C VAL A 31 -0.66 3.18 15.38
N THR A 32 -1.91 3.32 14.94
CA THR A 32 -2.50 2.44 13.94
C THR A 32 -2.66 3.20 12.63
N CYS A 33 -2.01 2.70 11.57
CA CYS A 33 -2.15 3.23 10.22
C CYS A 33 -3.06 2.29 9.42
N THR A 34 -4.14 2.82 8.86
CA THR A 34 -5.10 2.08 8.01
C THR A 34 -5.47 2.89 6.79
N ASN A 35 -5.90 2.24 5.72
CA ASN A 35 -6.46 2.99 4.59
C ASN A 35 -7.79 3.65 4.99
N GLU A 36 -8.02 4.87 4.51
CA GLU A 36 -9.32 5.53 4.69
C GLU A 36 -10.46 4.72 4.05
N LEU A 37 -11.58 4.59 4.75
CA LEU A 37 -12.74 3.78 4.33
C LEU A 37 -13.36 4.25 3.01
N TRP A 38 -13.23 5.53 2.67
CA TRP A 38 -13.78 6.07 1.42
C TRP A 38 -13.02 5.57 0.19
N VAL A 39 -11.74 5.20 0.31
CA VAL A 39 -10.93 4.69 -0.81
C VAL A 39 -11.48 3.36 -1.35
N PRO A 40 -11.62 2.28 -0.54
CA PRO A 40 -12.23 1.05 -1.00
C PRO A 40 -13.70 1.25 -1.42
N LEU A 41 -14.44 2.18 -0.80
CA LEU A 41 -15.81 2.50 -1.19
C LEU A 41 -15.88 3.07 -2.62
N VAL A 42 -15.01 4.03 -2.97
CA VAL A 42 -14.95 4.61 -4.32
C VAL A 42 -14.52 3.57 -5.35
N VAL A 43 -13.54 2.72 -5.03
CA VAL A 43 -13.11 1.62 -5.91
C VAL A 43 -14.26 0.62 -6.12
N PHE A 44 -14.99 0.29 -5.06
CA PHE A 44 -16.16 -0.59 -5.13
C PHE A 44 -17.27 0.00 -6.01
N LEU A 45 -17.68 1.25 -5.76
CA LEU A 45 -18.71 1.94 -6.55
C LEU A 45 -18.26 2.13 -8.01
N GLY A 46 -16.98 2.44 -8.23
CA GLY A 46 -16.40 2.54 -9.57
C GLY A 46 -16.46 1.21 -10.33
N GLY A 47 -16.09 0.11 -9.67
CA GLY A 47 -16.25 -1.24 -10.21
C GLY A 47 -17.71 -1.58 -10.53
N LEU A 48 -18.64 -1.21 -9.64
CA LEU A 48 -20.07 -1.48 -9.79
C LEU A 48 -20.69 -0.71 -10.97
N VAL A 49 -20.27 0.54 -11.19
CA VAL A 49 -20.71 1.36 -12.34
C VAL A 49 -20.03 0.90 -13.64
N ALA A 50 -18.78 0.43 -13.59
CA ALA A 50 -18.05 -0.05 -14.76
C ALA A 50 -18.74 -1.23 -15.45
N GLY A 51 -19.44 -2.10 -14.71
CA GLY A 51 -20.18 -3.24 -15.26
C GLY A 51 -21.28 -2.83 -16.26
N PRO A 52 -22.31 -2.07 -15.83
CA PRO A 52 -23.37 -1.58 -16.73
C PRO A 52 -22.84 -0.71 -17.87
N VAL A 53 -21.83 0.12 -17.59
CA VAL A 53 -21.18 0.94 -18.62
C VAL A 53 -20.48 0.06 -19.66
N GLY A 54 -19.78 -0.99 -19.22
CA GLY A 54 -19.17 -2.00 -20.09
C GLY A 54 -20.20 -2.75 -20.93
N TRP A 55 -21.33 -3.14 -20.34
CA TRP A 55 -22.44 -3.76 -21.04
C TRP A 55 -22.97 -2.87 -22.17
N TYR A 56 -23.26 -1.61 -21.89
CA TYR A 56 -23.73 -0.65 -22.89
C TYR A 56 -22.68 -0.33 -23.97
N LEU A 57 -21.40 -0.25 -23.59
CA LEU A 57 -20.29 -0.02 -24.52
C LEU A 57 -20.02 -1.23 -25.43
N ARG A 58 -20.46 -2.44 -25.04
CA ARG A 58 -20.24 -3.66 -25.82
C ARG A 58 -20.78 -3.55 -27.24
N ASP A 59 -21.91 -2.88 -27.41
CA ASP A 59 -22.56 -2.71 -28.72
C ASP A 59 -21.82 -1.72 -29.63
N ARG A 60 -21.07 -0.77 -29.06
CA ARG A 60 -20.26 0.19 -29.82
C ARG A 60 -18.82 -0.25 -30.03
N SER A 61 -18.28 -0.97 -29.05
CA SER A 61 -16.92 -1.47 -29.08
C SER A 61 -16.79 -2.72 -28.22
N ALA A 62 -16.76 -3.88 -28.90
CA ALA A 62 -16.64 -5.17 -28.23
C ALA A 62 -15.41 -5.25 -27.32
N ARG A 63 -14.26 -4.68 -27.74
CA ARG A 63 -13.01 -4.73 -26.96
C ARG A 63 -13.13 -4.00 -25.62
N PHE A 64 -13.64 -2.77 -25.63
CA PHE A 64 -13.81 -1.99 -24.39
C PHE A 64 -14.95 -2.53 -23.51
N GLY A 65 -16.05 -3.00 -24.11
CA GLY A 65 -17.17 -3.56 -23.36
C GLY A 65 -16.79 -4.82 -22.58
N TRP A 66 -16.13 -5.78 -23.25
CA TRP A 66 -15.63 -6.99 -22.57
C TRP A 66 -14.55 -6.67 -21.54
N GLY A 67 -13.65 -5.72 -21.84
CA GLY A 67 -12.63 -5.27 -20.90
C GLY A 67 -13.24 -4.77 -19.58
N LEU A 68 -14.22 -3.86 -19.65
CA LEU A 68 -14.90 -3.34 -18.46
C LEU A 68 -15.73 -4.39 -17.72
N LEU A 69 -16.42 -5.28 -18.45
CA LEU A 69 -17.22 -6.35 -17.86
C LEU A 69 -16.38 -7.36 -17.07
N ILE A 70 -15.17 -7.68 -17.54
CA ILE A 70 -14.25 -8.58 -16.84
C ILE A 70 -13.51 -7.83 -15.71
N LEU A 71 -13.10 -6.59 -15.96
CA LEU A 71 -12.35 -5.81 -14.99
C LEU A 71 -13.20 -5.45 -13.75
N SER A 72 -14.50 -5.19 -13.93
CA SER A 72 -15.44 -4.85 -12.85
C SER A 72 -15.41 -5.87 -11.68
N PRO A 73 -15.70 -7.17 -11.89
CA PRO A 73 -15.65 -8.15 -10.81
C PRO A 73 -14.23 -8.38 -10.29
N VAL A 74 -13.20 -8.29 -11.15
CA VAL A 74 -11.78 -8.44 -10.72
C VAL A 74 -11.38 -7.33 -9.75
N VAL A 75 -11.79 -6.08 -10.02
CA VAL A 75 -11.52 -4.94 -9.13
C VAL A 75 -12.30 -5.08 -7.83
N ILE A 76 -13.58 -5.41 -7.90
CA ILE A 76 -14.44 -5.55 -6.71
C ILE A 76 -13.95 -6.67 -5.80
N VAL A 77 -13.62 -7.83 -6.34
CA VAL A 77 -13.26 -9.01 -5.54
C VAL A 77 -11.78 -9.03 -5.18
N GLY A 78 -10.90 -8.54 -6.05
CA GLY A 78 -9.45 -8.58 -5.84
C GLY A 78 -8.91 -7.39 -5.05
N PHE A 79 -9.30 -6.17 -5.42
CA PHE A 79 -8.67 -4.96 -4.89
C PHE A 79 -9.36 -4.43 -3.63
N VAL A 80 -10.70 -4.44 -3.58
CA VAL A 80 -11.44 -3.89 -2.43
C VAL A 80 -11.07 -4.61 -1.11
N PRO A 81 -11.04 -5.95 -1.04
CA PRO A 81 -10.64 -6.64 0.19
C PRO A 81 -9.18 -6.38 0.56
N SER A 82 -8.30 -6.28 -0.43
CA SER A 82 -6.87 -5.98 -0.21
C SER A 82 -6.69 -4.63 0.48
N LEU A 83 -7.39 -3.59 0.01
CA LEU A 83 -7.33 -2.25 0.59
C LEU A 83 -7.87 -2.21 2.03
N LEU A 84 -8.88 -3.04 2.35
CA LEU A 84 -9.45 -3.13 3.70
C LEU A 84 -8.58 -3.96 4.67
N MET A 85 -7.75 -4.86 4.16
CA MET A 85 -6.89 -5.73 4.96
C MET A 85 -5.56 -5.09 5.34
N ASP A 86 -5.12 -4.10 4.58
CA ASP A 86 -3.88 -3.37 4.82
C ASP A 86 -3.96 -2.57 6.13
N LYS A 87 -3.17 -2.99 7.11
CA LYS A 87 -3.10 -2.39 8.45
C LYS A 87 -1.68 -2.47 8.98
N ALA A 88 -1.16 -1.34 9.46
CA ALA A 88 0.07 -1.31 10.25
C ALA A 88 -0.26 -0.87 11.68
N ILE A 89 0.36 -1.53 12.65
CA ILE A 89 0.26 -1.21 14.07
C ILE A 89 1.69 -1.04 14.57
N VAL A 90 1.98 0.14 15.08
CA VAL A 90 3.22 0.46 15.79
C VAL A 90 2.82 0.63 17.25
N ASP A 91 3.23 -0.32 18.08
CA ASP A 91 3.01 -0.28 19.52
C ASP A 91 4.36 -0.10 20.24
N ASP A 92 4.35 -0.02 21.57
CA ASP A 92 5.57 0.06 22.39
C ASP A 92 6.42 -1.22 22.34
N THR A 93 5.78 -2.35 22.02
CA THR A 93 6.35 -3.70 22.16
C THR A 93 6.71 -4.36 20.84
N HIS A 94 5.95 -4.06 19.78
CA HIS A 94 6.11 -4.68 18.48
C HIS A 94 5.60 -3.79 17.36
N PHE A 95 6.05 -4.12 16.16
CA PHE A 95 5.58 -3.60 14.89
C PHE A 95 4.89 -4.72 14.11
N SER A 96 3.62 -4.54 13.79
CA SER A 96 2.84 -5.49 13.00
C SER A 96 2.38 -4.84 11.71
N LEU A 97 2.78 -5.39 10.56
CA LEU A 97 2.27 -5.03 9.25
C LEU A 97 1.52 -6.22 8.67
N ARG A 98 0.23 -6.01 8.39
CA ARG A 98 -0.58 -6.92 7.60
C ARG A 98 -0.80 -6.29 6.23
N THR A 99 -0.34 -6.95 5.19
CA THR A 99 -0.59 -6.51 3.81
C THR A 99 -0.82 -7.69 2.88
N GLY A 100 -1.55 -7.46 1.79
CA GLY A 100 -1.66 -8.42 0.70
C GLY A 100 -3.01 -8.43 0.01
N ILE A 101 -3.14 -9.32 -0.96
CA ILE A 101 -4.39 -9.56 -1.69
C ILE A 101 -5.12 -10.75 -1.09
N TRP A 102 -6.41 -10.86 -1.38
CA TRP A 102 -7.25 -11.95 -0.87
C TRP A 102 -6.61 -13.33 -1.17
N GLY A 103 -6.29 -14.09 -0.13
CA GLY A 103 -5.62 -15.39 -0.21
C GLY A 103 -4.08 -15.38 -0.14
N LEU A 104 -3.44 -14.21 -0.27
CA LEU A 104 -1.99 -14.02 -0.17
C LEU A 104 -1.67 -12.86 0.77
N THR A 105 -2.00 -13.04 2.05
CA THR A 105 -1.69 -12.07 3.10
C THR A 105 -0.29 -12.36 3.67
N ALA A 106 0.59 -11.37 3.59
CA ALA A 106 1.84 -11.34 4.33
C ALA A 106 1.59 -10.66 5.68
N VAL A 107 1.95 -11.34 6.77
CA VAL A 107 1.96 -10.76 8.11
C VAL A 107 3.42 -10.66 8.54
N HIS A 108 3.88 -9.44 8.76
CA HIS A 108 5.19 -9.15 9.32
C HIS A 108 4.99 -8.69 10.75
N ASP A 109 5.36 -9.53 11.71
CA ASP A 109 5.34 -9.20 13.13
C ASP A 109 6.79 -9.17 13.66
N VAL A 110 7.18 -8.02 14.20
CA VAL A 110 8.55 -7.73 14.62
C VAL A 110 8.50 -7.16 16.03
N LYS A 111 8.89 -7.97 17.01
CA LYS A 111 9.04 -7.54 18.41
C LYS A 111 10.37 -6.81 18.59
N TYR A 112 10.36 -5.65 19.24
CA TYR A 112 11.59 -4.88 19.44
C TYR A 112 12.60 -5.60 20.33
N SER A 113 12.13 -6.43 21.27
CA SER A 113 12.99 -7.24 22.15
C SER A 113 13.87 -8.21 21.37
N GLU A 114 13.43 -8.64 20.20
CA GLU A 114 14.12 -9.59 19.32
C GLU A 114 15.01 -8.90 18.29
N LEU A 115 14.92 -7.57 18.13
CA LEU A 115 15.71 -6.82 17.16
C LEU A 115 17.15 -6.61 17.61
N SER A 116 18.07 -6.83 16.68
CA SER A 116 19.49 -6.50 16.80
C SER A 116 19.81 -5.18 16.10
N SER A 117 19.28 -5.00 14.89
CA SER A 117 19.43 -3.77 14.10
C SER A 117 18.31 -3.65 13.08
N VAL A 118 18.10 -2.43 12.60
CA VAL A 118 17.16 -2.13 11.51
C VAL A 118 17.94 -1.42 10.41
N SER A 119 17.82 -1.90 9.17
CA SER A 119 18.41 -1.25 8.00
C SER A 119 17.34 -0.81 7.02
N LEU A 120 17.44 0.42 6.52
CA LEU A 120 16.62 0.86 5.39
C LEU A 120 17.40 0.55 4.11
N ILE A 121 16.86 -0.34 3.27
CA ILE A 121 17.52 -0.79 2.03
C ILE A 121 16.69 -0.37 0.82
N SER A 122 17.36 0.08 -0.24
CA SER A 122 16.78 0.28 -1.57
C SER A 122 17.26 -0.84 -2.49
N GLU A 123 16.35 -1.52 -3.17
CA GLU A 123 16.68 -2.50 -4.20
C GLU A 123 16.21 -1.98 -5.56
N GLU A 124 17.16 -1.68 -6.46
CA GLU A 124 16.86 -1.41 -7.87
C GLU A 124 16.64 -2.73 -8.62
N LYS A 125 15.43 -2.92 -9.16
CA LYS A 125 15.12 -4.02 -10.09
C LYS A 125 15.09 -3.48 -11.51
N ARG A 126 15.91 -4.07 -12.40
CA ARG A 126 15.91 -3.76 -13.84
C ARG A 126 14.88 -4.62 -14.55
N GLY A 127 13.86 -3.98 -15.11
CA GLY A 127 12.82 -4.63 -15.91
C GLY A 127 13.29 -5.05 -17.31
N ARG A 128 12.48 -5.87 -17.98
CA ARG A 128 12.77 -6.46 -19.30
C ARG A 128 13.04 -5.42 -20.41
N TYR A 129 12.48 -4.22 -20.28
CA TYR A 129 12.65 -3.11 -21.24
C TYR A 129 13.63 -2.03 -20.74
N GLY A 130 14.48 -2.34 -19.77
CA GLY A 130 15.46 -1.39 -19.23
C GLY A 130 14.90 -0.36 -18.25
N ALA A 131 13.59 -0.37 -17.97
CA ALA A 131 12.99 0.42 -16.89
C ALA A 131 13.60 0.00 -15.55
N LYS A 132 14.05 0.98 -14.76
CA LYS A 132 14.49 0.78 -13.37
C LYS A 132 13.32 1.01 -12.44
N ASN A 133 13.08 0.09 -11.52
CA ASN A 133 12.12 0.27 -10.44
C ASN A 133 12.85 0.11 -9.11
N THR A 134 12.84 1.16 -8.30
CA THR A 134 13.45 1.17 -6.97
C THR A 134 12.37 0.80 -5.96
N SER A 135 12.64 -0.22 -5.16
CA SER A 135 11.75 -0.63 -4.07
C SER A 135 12.47 -0.48 -2.74
N TYR A 136 11.80 0.15 -1.79
CA TYR A 136 12.33 0.37 -0.44
C TYR A 136 11.84 -0.73 0.50
N TYR A 137 12.71 -1.18 1.40
CA TYR A 137 12.39 -2.18 2.41
C TYR A 137 13.02 -1.80 3.75
N LEU A 138 12.31 -2.15 4.83
CA LEU A 138 12.89 -2.22 6.17
C LEU A 138 13.43 -3.64 6.37
N MET A 139 14.73 -3.77 6.49
CA MET A 139 15.39 -5.02 6.84
C MET A 139 15.60 -5.06 8.35
N CYS A 140 14.80 -5.88 9.01
CA CYS A 140 14.88 -6.12 10.45
C CYS A 140 15.80 -7.32 10.71
N GLN A 141 16.95 -7.09 11.33
CA GLN A 141 17.84 -8.17 11.77
C GLN A 141 17.51 -8.54 13.21
N ARG A 142 17.26 -9.82 13.46
CA ARG A 142 16.95 -10.33 14.79
C ARG A 142 18.22 -10.81 15.50
N LYS A 143 18.16 -10.88 16.83
CA LYS A 143 19.25 -11.35 17.70
C LYS A 143 19.62 -12.82 17.47
N ASP A 144 18.69 -13.61 16.93
CA ASP A 144 18.92 -15.01 16.53
C ASP A 144 19.67 -15.15 15.19
N GLY A 145 19.99 -14.04 14.52
CA GLY A 145 20.66 -14.00 13.21
C GLY A 145 19.70 -14.10 12.02
N SER A 146 18.39 -14.30 12.25
CA SER A 146 17.40 -14.26 11.18
C SER A 146 17.13 -12.82 10.74
N SER A 147 16.65 -12.66 9.50
CA SER A 147 16.27 -11.35 8.97
C SER A 147 14.88 -11.39 8.36
N SER A 148 14.12 -10.32 8.57
CA SER A 148 12.80 -10.11 7.97
C SER A 148 12.84 -8.85 7.12
N LYS A 149 12.44 -8.98 5.85
CA LYS A 149 12.27 -7.85 4.94
C LYS A 149 10.81 -7.42 4.94
N VAL A 150 10.56 -6.19 5.34
CA VAL A 150 9.24 -5.56 5.32
C VAL A 150 9.18 -4.60 4.13
N PRO A 151 8.31 -4.83 3.14
CA PRO A 151 8.19 -3.96 1.98
C PRO A 151 7.52 -2.63 2.35
N LEU A 152 8.11 -1.52 1.90
CA LEU A 152 7.53 -0.17 2.03
C LEU A 152 6.77 0.26 0.77
N GLY A 153 6.30 -0.70 -0.03
CA GLY A 153 5.64 -0.43 -1.31
C GLY A 153 4.19 0.04 -1.19
N ASN A 154 3.55 -0.15 -0.03
CA ASN A 154 2.19 0.34 0.21
C ASN A 154 2.22 1.60 1.10
N LYS A 155 1.24 2.49 0.88
CA LYS A 155 1.17 3.76 1.60
C LYS A 155 1.05 3.59 3.11
N VAL A 156 0.37 2.53 3.56
CA VAL A 156 0.24 2.22 5.00
C VAL A 156 1.59 1.93 5.64
N ALA A 157 2.46 1.10 5.02
CA ALA A 157 3.80 0.85 5.57
C ALA A 157 4.71 2.06 5.42
N GLU A 158 4.64 2.79 4.31
CA GLU A 158 5.38 4.04 4.09
C GLU A 158 5.07 5.07 5.18
N THR A 159 3.79 5.26 5.53
CA THR A 159 3.35 6.15 6.61
C THR A 159 3.74 5.63 8.00
N ALA A 160 3.70 4.31 8.23
CA ALA A 160 4.05 3.73 9.53
C ALA A 160 5.58 3.66 9.78
N ALA A 161 6.40 3.61 8.74
CA ALA A 161 7.85 3.50 8.82
C ALA A 161 8.52 4.56 9.72
N PRO A 162 8.24 5.87 9.61
CA PRO A 162 8.87 6.87 10.47
C PRO A 162 8.53 6.67 11.95
N TYR A 163 7.30 6.31 12.31
CA TYR A 163 6.92 6.01 13.70
C TYR A 163 7.69 4.81 14.24
N PHE A 164 7.81 3.75 13.43
CA PHE A 164 8.60 2.57 13.78
C PHE A 164 10.08 2.93 13.99
N LEU A 165 10.68 3.69 13.07
CA LEU A 165 12.09 4.08 13.17
C LEU A 165 12.36 4.97 14.39
N HIS A 166 11.46 5.91 14.68
CA HIS A 166 11.53 6.75 15.87
C HIS A 166 11.52 5.89 17.15
N HIS A 167 10.60 4.94 17.25
CA HIS A 167 10.51 4.04 18.40
C HIS A 167 11.76 3.17 18.58
N VAL A 168 12.29 2.64 17.49
CA VAL A 168 13.53 1.86 17.47
C VAL A 168 14.73 2.69 17.93
N GLN A 169 14.79 3.97 17.55
CA GLN A 169 15.83 4.90 18.00
C GLN A 169 15.73 5.20 19.50
N GLU A 170 14.52 5.39 20.06
CA GLU A 170 14.31 5.57 21.50
C GLU A 170 14.80 4.37 22.32
N LEU A 171 14.59 3.16 21.79
CA LEU A 171 15.09 1.91 22.36
C LEU A 171 16.60 1.69 22.15
N LYS A 172 17.30 2.65 21.52
CA LYS A 172 18.74 2.60 21.20
C LYS A 172 19.14 1.41 20.33
N ILE A 173 18.20 0.91 19.51
CA ILE A 173 18.50 -0.12 18.52
C ILE A 173 19.15 0.57 17.31
N PRO A 174 20.29 0.07 16.80
CA PRO A 174 20.97 0.68 15.66
C PRO A 174 20.09 0.74 14.41
N VAL A 175 19.94 1.94 13.85
CA VAL A 175 19.30 2.18 12.55
C VAL A 175 20.39 2.52 11.53
N ILE A 176 20.46 1.75 10.45
CA ILE A 176 21.46 1.91 9.38
C ILE A 176 20.73 2.30 8.11
N ASP A 177 20.98 3.51 7.61
CA ASP A 177 20.47 3.92 6.31
C ASP A 177 21.42 3.46 5.21
N GLN A 178 20.94 2.56 4.35
CA GLN A 178 21.65 2.06 3.17
C GLN A 178 20.98 2.51 1.86
N THR A 179 19.97 3.38 1.92
CA THR A 179 19.27 3.84 0.73
C THR A 179 20.11 4.77 -0.13
N GLY A 180 21.08 5.45 0.47
CA GLY A 180 21.89 6.49 -0.18
C GLY A 180 21.13 7.81 -0.41
N GLU A 181 19.88 7.88 0.04
CA GLU A 181 19.05 9.08 0.05
C GLU A 181 18.95 9.55 1.50
N ASN A 182 19.24 10.82 1.80
CA ASN A 182 19.02 11.36 3.15
C ASN A 182 17.51 11.42 3.42
N LEU A 183 16.93 10.34 3.94
CA LEU A 183 15.51 10.21 4.26
C LEU A 183 15.20 10.50 5.75
N LEU A 184 16.18 11.01 6.50
CA LEU A 184 16.07 11.46 7.90
C LEU A 184 16.19 12.99 7.99
#